data_AF-A0A6P9EPC0-F1
#
_entry.id   AF-A0A6P9EPC0-F1
#
_cell.length_a   1.000
_cell.length_b   1.000
_cell.length_c   1.000
_cell.angle_alpha   90.00
_cell.angle_beta   90.00
_cell.angle_gamma   90.00
#
_symmetry.space_group_name_H-M   'P 1'
#
loop_
_entity.id
_entity.type
_entity.pdbx_description
1 polymer ?
#
loop_
_entity_poly.entity_id
_entity_poly.type
_entity_poly.pdbx_seq_one_letter_code
_entity_poly.pdbx_strand_id
1 'polypeptide(L)'
;MQELMRQFGTILRQIMQHKWAWPFMEPVDVEGLKLHDYYEVINKPMDFNTIKNQMEAKDGTGYKNVREIWADVRLVFKNAMKYNDERSDVHVMAKTLLKNFEKWLQLLPKVTEEEKRREEEEAEAQFNMQLAQEAAHAKMARDLSNELYELDKHLEDLQKVVVQKCKKITTEEKRLLEERKKLRQAWWDPGGGTSVGKDTAPCGQGASMGDGLSQSTTGLHGPWALGQFTFIYNFLYFNASCYLDYNKVSGPWALVLFYCMPLVVLAWAHVGIIFFM
;
A
#
# COMPACT_ATOMS: atom_id res chain seq x y z
N MET A 1 17.10 24.60 -13.33
CA MET A 1 17.49 23.69 -14.44
C MET A 1 17.39 24.37 -15.80
N GLN A 2 16.25 25.01 -16.13
CA GLN A 2 16.04 25.66 -17.44
C GLN A 2 17.14 26.67 -17.81
N GLU A 3 17.58 27.51 -16.88
CA GLU A 3 18.67 28.46 -17.14
C GLU A 3 19.99 27.76 -17.48
N LEU A 4 20.32 26.67 -16.80
CA LEU A 4 21.53 25.89 -17.08
C LEU A 4 21.45 25.22 -18.45
N MET A 5 20.27 24.71 -18.84
CA MET A 5 20.04 24.19 -20.19
C MET A 5 20.22 25.28 -21.25
N ARG A 6 19.74 26.51 -21.00
CA ARG A 6 19.94 27.65 -21.91
C ARG A 6 21.42 28.04 -22.04
N GLN A 7 22.17 28.04 -20.94
CA GLN A 7 23.62 28.28 -20.94
C GLN A 7 24.35 27.18 -21.73
N PHE A 8 23.97 25.92 -21.50
CA PHE A 8 24.52 24.79 -22.23
C PHE A 8 24.24 24.87 -23.74
N GLY A 9 23.02 25.27 -24.12
CA GLY A 9 22.65 25.51 -25.52
C GLY A 9 23.51 26.59 -26.18
N THR A 10 23.99 27.59 -25.43
CA THR A 10 24.93 28.58 -25.95
C THR A 10 26.29 27.96 -26.26
N ILE A 11 26.79 27.08 -25.40
CA ILE A 11 28.05 26.35 -25.61
C ILE A 11 27.92 25.44 -26.84
N LEU A 12 26.81 24.70 -26.96
CA LEU A 12 26.54 23.85 -28.11
C LEU A 12 26.54 24.67 -29.42
N ARG A 13 25.85 25.81 -29.44
CA ARG A 13 25.85 26.71 -30.62
C ARG A 13 27.26 27.16 -31.02
N GLN A 14 28.13 27.46 -30.06
CA GLN A 14 29.52 27.84 -30.35
C GLN A 14 30.30 26.69 -31.01
N ILE A 15 30.08 25.45 -30.56
CA ILE A 15 30.69 24.27 -31.18
C ILE A 15 30.13 24.03 -32.59
N MET A 16 28.81 24.15 -32.78
CA MET A 16 28.16 23.99 -34.10
C MET A 16 28.63 25.03 -35.12
N GLN A 17 29.03 26.22 -34.69
CA GLN A 17 29.56 27.29 -35.55
C GLN A 17 31.06 27.13 -35.87
N HIS A 18 31.74 26.17 -35.26
CA HIS A 18 33.16 25.95 -35.52
C HIS A 18 33.37 25.43 -36.95
N LYS A 19 34.43 25.88 -37.63
CA LYS A 19 34.77 25.47 -39.01
C LYS A 19 34.95 23.95 -39.22
N TRP A 20 35.08 23.20 -38.14
CA TRP A 20 35.24 21.73 -38.14
C TRP A 20 33.98 20.99 -37.69
N ALA A 21 32.87 21.69 -37.48
CA ALA A 21 31.63 21.08 -37.00
C ALA A 21 30.86 20.35 -38.13
N TRP A 22 31.09 20.71 -39.38
CA TRP A 22 30.30 20.27 -40.53
C TRP A 22 30.07 18.75 -40.64
N PRO A 23 31.02 17.83 -40.30
CA PRO A 23 30.76 16.38 -40.40
C PRO A 23 29.79 15.86 -39.33
N PHE A 24 29.54 16.66 -38.29
CA PHE A 24 28.77 16.29 -37.11
C PHE A 24 27.40 16.98 -37.07
N MET A 25 27.06 17.76 -38.10
CA MET A 25 25.83 18.55 -38.13
C MET A 25 24.61 17.69 -38.43
N GLU A 26 24.75 16.68 -39.28
CA GLU A 26 23.66 15.80 -39.73
C GLU A 26 23.99 14.33 -39.45
N PRO A 27 22.98 13.44 -39.41
CA PRO A 27 23.22 12.00 -39.33
C PRO A 27 24.20 11.54 -40.43
N VAL A 28 25.03 10.56 -40.09
CA VAL A 28 26.01 10.00 -41.05
C VAL A 28 25.27 9.35 -42.22
N ASP A 29 25.54 9.82 -43.43
CA ASP A 29 25.05 9.24 -44.69
C ASP A 29 25.83 7.96 -45.03
N VAL A 30 25.46 6.86 -44.38
CA VAL A 30 26.13 5.57 -44.54
C VAL A 30 26.03 5.01 -45.96
N GLU A 31 24.94 5.30 -46.68
CA GLU A 31 24.74 4.83 -48.05
C GLU A 31 25.61 5.62 -49.03
N GLY A 32 25.56 6.95 -48.97
CA GLY A 32 26.36 7.82 -49.82
C GLY A 32 27.86 7.66 -49.61
N LEU A 33 28.27 7.37 -48.36
CA LEU A 33 29.67 7.12 -47.99
C LEU A 33 30.09 5.64 -48.12
N LYS A 34 29.16 4.73 -48.45
CA LYS A 34 29.39 3.28 -48.60
C LYS A 34 29.98 2.61 -47.33
N LEU A 35 29.46 3.00 -46.17
CA LEU A 35 29.89 2.53 -44.85
C LEU A 35 29.03 1.33 -44.41
N HIS A 36 29.32 0.16 -44.97
CA HIS A 36 28.49 -1.04 -44.79
C HIS A 36 28.46 -1.59 -43.36
N ASP A 37 29.49 -1.32 -42.56
CA ASP A 37 29.67 -1.79 -41.19
C ASP A 37 29.35 -0.73 -40.12
N TYR A 38 28.90 0.47 -40.53
CA TYR A 38 28.73 1.59 -39.59
C TYR A 38 27.79 1.27 -38.42
N TYR A 39 26.63 0.67 -38.69
CA TYR A 39 25.66 0.31 -37.64
C TYR A 39 26.04 -0.97 -36.87
N GLU A 40 27.00 -1.76 -37.36
CA GLU A 40 27.59 -2.87 -36.60
C GLU A 40 28.58 -2.35 -35.57
N VAL A 41 29.30 -1.28 -35.91
CA VAL A 41 30.29 -0.64 -35.03
C VAL A 41 29.64 0.39 -34.10
N ILE A 42 28.65 1.15 -34.57
CA ILE A 42 28.03 2.29 -33.88
C ILE A 42 26.58 1.97 -33.50
N ASN A 43 26.37 1.67 -32.22
CA ASN A 43 25.06 1.25 -31.69
C ASN A 43 24.01 2.38 -31.62
N LYS A 44 24.44 3.60 -31.29
CA LYS A 44 23.55 4.77 -31.14
C LYS A 44 24.14 5.93 -31.94
N PRO A 45 23.80 6.07 -33.23
CA PRO A 45 24.17 7.23 -34.04
C PRO A 45 23.65 8.52 -33.39
N MET A 46 24.38 9.62 -33.54
CA MET A 46 24.01 10.93 -33.00
C MET A 46 24.72 12.05 -33.77
N ASP A 47 24.08 13.19 -33.88
CA ASP A 47 24.55 14.41 -34.55
C ASP A 47 24.00 15.68 -33.88
N PHE A 48 24.53 16.85 -34.23
CA PHE A 48 24.15 18.10 -33.58
C PHE A 48 22.75 18.59 -33.93
N ASN A 49 22.24 18.34 -35.14
CA ASN A 49 20.87 18.73 -35.48
C ASN A 49 19.86 17.88 -34.71
N THR A 50 20.11 16.58 -34.54
CA THR A 50 19.30 15.72 -33.67
C THR A 50 19.27 16.25 -32.23
N ILE A 51 20.43 16.57 -31.65
CA ILE A 51 20.51 17.13 -30.28
C ILE A 51 19.78 18.47 -30.20
N LYS A 52 19.99 19.37 -31.18
CA LYS A 52 19.34 20.67 -31.23
C LYS A 52 17.82 20.53 -31.27
N ASN A 53 17.30 19.67 -32.15
CA ASN A 53 15.87 19.42 -32.28
C ASN A 53 15.29 18.87 -30.98
N GLN A 54 16.00 17.96 -30.31
CA GLN A 54 15.58 17.41 -29.01
C GLN A 54 15.58 18.47 -27.90
N MET A 55 16.53 19.43 -27.92
CA MET A 55 16.53 20.56 -26.99
C MET A 55 15.36 21.52 -27.21
N GLU A 56 14.88 21.63 -28.45
CA GLU A 56 13.79 22.53 -28.86
C GLU A 56 12.41 21.86 -28.84
N ALA A 57 12.34 20.56 -28.53
CA ALA A 57 11.11 19.78 -28.51
C ALA A 57 10.10 20.31 -27.47
N LYS A 58 8.85 20.45 -27.89
CA LYS A 58 7.75 21.02 -27.08
C LYS A 58 6.71 19.97 -26.63
N ASP A 59 6.83 18.75 -27.14
CA ASP A 59 5.91 17.64 -26.91
C ASP A 59 6.24 16.82 -25.64
N GLY A 60 7.22 17.28 -24.85
CA GLY A 60 7.68 16.58 -23.64
C GLY A 60 8.69 15.46 -23.91
N THR A 61 9.10 15.24 -25.16
CA THR A 61 10.19 14.30 -25.47
C THR A 61 11.57 14.89 -25.20
N GLY A 62 11.68 16.22 -25.08
CA GLY A 62 12.95 16.92 -24.93
C GLY A 62 13.75 16.55 -23.68
N TYR A 63 15.01 16.98 -23.66
CA TYR A 63 15.93 16.68 -22.55
C TYR A 63 15.43 17.21 -21.20
N LYS A 64 15.61 16.40 -20.14
CA LYS A 64 15.16 16.72 -18.79
C LYS A 64 16.19 17.52 -17.99
N ASN A 65 17.47 17.33 -18.32
CA ASN A 65 18.58 17.96 -17.62
C ASN A 65 19.79 18.15 -18.55
N VAL A 66 20.76 18.93 -18.06
CA VAL A 66 21.98 19.26 -18.81
C VAL A 66 22.85 18.03 -19.08
N ARG A 67 22.84 17.03 -18.19
CA ARG A 67 23.69 15.83 -18.32
C ARG A 67 23.27 14.95 -19.49
N GLU A 68 21.98 14.90 -19.81
CA GLU A 68 21.49 14.19 -20.99
C GLU A 68 22.01 14.83 -22.29
N ILE A 69 21.92 16.15 -22.41
CA ILE A 69 22.46 16.89 -23.57
C ILE A 69 23.98 16.65 -23.68
N TRP A 70 24.68 16.76 -22.55
CA TRP A 70 26.11 16.52 -22.49
C TRP A 70 26.51 15.11 -22.94
N ALA A 71 25.76 14.10 -22.50
CA ALA A 71 26.01 12.72 -22.86
C ALA A 71 25.89 12.51 -24.38
N ASP A 72 24.85 13.07 -25.00
CA ASP A 72 24.65 12.94 -26.44
C ASP A 72 25.68 13.75 -27.25
N VAL A 73 26.08 14.96 -26.82
CA VAL A 73 27.16 15.69 -27.51
C VAL A 73 28.48 14.92 -27.45
N ARG A 74 28.82 14.31 -26.29
CA ARG A 74 30.01 13.44 -26.20
C ARG A 74 29.86 12.19 -27.05
N LEU A 75 28.65 11.66 -27.20
CA LEU A 75 28.38 10.48 -28.02
C LEU A 75 28.69 10.76 -29.50
N VAL A 76 28.33 11.94 -30.03
CA VAL A 76 28.70 12.36 -31.40
C VAL A 76 30.20 12.17 -31.64
N PHE A 77 31.03 12.75 -30.77
CA PHE A 77 32.49 12.69 -30.91
C PHE A 77 33.05 11.30 -30.64
N LYS A 78 32.51 10.58 -29.65
CA LYS A 78 32.95 9.21 -29.33
C LYS A 78 32.66 8.26 -30.48
N ASN A 79 31.49 8.37 -31.12
CA ASN A 79 31.15 7.56 -32.29
C ASN A 79 32.10 7.85 -33.44
N ALA A 80 32.36 9.14 -33.71
CA ALA A 80 33.30 9.54 -34.75
C ALA A 80 34.71 8.99 -34.50
N MET A 81 35.23 9.11 -33.27
CA MET A 81 36.55 8.58 -32.92
C MET A 81 36.61 7.05 -32.89
N LYS A 82 35.50 6.38 -32.56
CA LYS A 82 35.41 4.91 -32.54
C LYS A 82 35.43 4.33 -33.95
N TYR A 83 34.69 4.94 -34.86
CA TYR A 83 34.55 4.44 -36.23
C TYR A 83 35.75 4.79 -37.12
N ASN A 84 36.30 6.00 -36.97
CA ASN A 84 37.34 6.50 -37.85
C ASN A 84 38.74 6.31 -37.26
N ASP A 85 39.71 5.96 -38.12
CA ASP A 85 41.13 5.85 -37.77
C ASP A 85 41.65 7.14 -37.10
N GLU A 86 42.55 7.01 -36.12
CA GLU A 86 43.07 8.13 -35.34
C GLU A 86 43.76 9.21 -36.18
N ARG A 87 44.26 8.86 -37.36
CA ARG A 87 44.93 9.79 -38.28
C ARG A 87 43.98 10.44 -39.28
N SER A 88 42.72 10.00 -39.34
CA SER A 88 41.73 10.61 -40.22
C SER A 88 41.36 12.02 -39.76
N ASP A 89 41.03 12.89 -40.72
CA ASP A 89 40.62 14.27 -40.41
C ASP A 89 39.40 14.29 -39.47
N VAL A 90 38.41 13.42 -39.70
CA VAL A 90 37.19 13.34 -38.88
C VAL A 90 37.52 12.99 -37.43
N HIS A 91 38.44 12.05 -37.19
CA HIS A 91 38.86 11.71 -35.83
C HIS A 91 39.55 12.90 -35.15
N VAL A 92 40.47 13.58 -35.84
CA VAL A 92 41.21 14.74 -35.31
C VAL A 92 40.25 15.91 -35.03
N MET A 93 39.28 16.15 -35.92
CA MET A 93 38.24 17.15 -35.76
C MET A 93 37.38 16.85 -34.53
N ALA A 94 36.92 15.60 -34.37
CA ALA A 94 36.12 15.16 -33.22
C ALA A 94 36.87 15.35 -31.91
N LYS A 95 38.14 14.92 -31.84
CA LYS A 95 38.99 15.06 -30.65
C LYS A 95 39.21 16.52 -30.27
N THR A 96 39.39 17.39 -31.26
CA THR A 96 39.61 18.82 -31.03
C THR A 96 38.35 19.52 -30.54
N LEU A 97 37.21 19.25 -31.19
CA LEU A 97 35.93 19.83 -30.79
C LEU A 97 35.47 19.32 -29.42
N LEU A 98 35.67 18.05 -29.11
CA LEU A 98 35.41 17.49 -27.78
C LEU A 98 36.19 18.25 -26.70
N LYS A 99 37.50 18.48 -26.92
CA LYS A 99 38.32 19.26 -25.98
C LYS A 99 37.78 20.68 -25.77
N ASN A 100 37.32 21.34 -26.84
CA ASN A 100 36.70 22.67 -26.73
C ASN A 100 35.37 22.63 -25.98
N PHE A 101 34.57 21.59 -26.21
CA PHE A 101 33.28 21.39 -25.57
C PHE A 101 33.41 21.17 -24.06
N GLU A 102 34.41 20.41 -23.60
CA GLU A 102 34.67 20.14 -22.17
C GLU A 102 34.93 21.41 -21.33
N LYS A 103 35.02 22.60 -21.93
CA LYS A 103 34.92 23.88 -21.19
C LYS A 103 33.60 24.03 -20.43
N TRP A 104 32.53 23.32 -20.83
CA TRP A 104 31.27 23.27 -20.09
C TRP A 104 31.44 22.76 -18.65
N LEU A 105 32.51 22.01 -18.35
CA LEU A 105 32.79 21.48 -17.00
C LEU A 105 32.83 22.59 -15.94
N GLN A 106 33.05 23.85 -16.33
CA GLN A 106 32.96 25.01 -15.44
C GLN A 106 31.54 25.25 -14.89
N LEU A 107 30.51 24.75 -15.58
CA LEU A 107 29.11 24.81 -15.14
C LEU A 107 28.72 23.62 -14.25
N LEU A 108 29.54 22.57 -14.17
CA LEU A 108 29.23 21.37 -13.37
C LEU A 108 28.86 21.69 -11.91
N PRO A 109 29.59 22.56 -11.18
CA PRO A 109 29.22 22.88 -9.80
C PRO A 109 27.78 23.41 -9.69
N LYS A 110 27.38 24.30 -10.61
CA LYS A 110 26.02 24.85 -10.65
C LYS A 110 24.98 23.79 -11.03
N VAL A 111 25.32 22.86 -11.92
CA VAL A 111 24.45 21.73 -12.28
C VAL A 111 24.22 20.83 -11.08
N THR A 112 25.29 20.44 -10.38
CA THR A 112 25.20 19.58 -9.19
C THR A 112 24.41 20.25 -8.07
N GLU A 113 24.62 21.54 -7.82
CA GLU A 113 23.87 22.29 -6.81
C GLU A 113 22.38 22.37 -7.14
N GLU A 114 22.05 22.66 -8.41
CA GLU A 114 20.67 22.71 -8.87
C GLU A 114 19.98 21.33 -8.86
N GLU A 115 20.70 20.25 -9.17
CA GLU A 115 20.20 18.88 -9.05
C GLU A 115 19.87 18.57 -7.58
N LYS A 116 20.79 18.85 -6.67
CA LYS A 116 20.58 18.66 -5.23
C LYS A 116 19.38 19.46 -4.72
N ARG A 117 19.24 20.73 -5.11
CA ARG A 117 18.09 21.57 -4.74
C ARG A 117 16.77 20.93 -5.19
N ARG A 118 16.71 20.42 -6.43
CA ARG A 118 15.52 19.75 -6.94
C ARG A 118 15.22 18.45 -6.21
N GLU A 119 16.24 17.66 -5.87
CA GLU A 119 16.08 16.42 -5.08
C GLU A 119 15.52 16.73 -3.68
N GLU A 120 16.03 17.77 -3.02
CA GLU A 120 15.53 18.24 -1.72
C GLU A 120 14.07 18.72 -1.81
N GLU A 121 13.73 19.51 -2.82
CA GLU A 121 12.35 19.97 -3.07
C GLU A 121 11.39 18.81 -3.37
N GLU A 122 11.83 17.83 -4.17
CA GLU A 122 11.05 16.63 -4.48
C GLU A 122 10.85 15.75 -3.23
N ALA A 123 11.88 15.59 -2.40
CA ALA A 123 11.80 14.85 -1.14
C ALA A 123 10.87 15.56 -0.12
N GLU A 124 10.95 16.88 0.00
CA GLU A 124 10.05 17.66 0.86
C GLU A 124 8.59 17.56 0.37
N ALA A 125 8.36 17.66 -0.94
CA ALA A 125 7.03 17.50 -1.52
C ALA A 125 6.45 16.09 -1.26
N GLN A 126 7.27 15.06 -1.38
CA GLN A 126 6.88 13.69 -1.06
C GLN A 126 6.54 13.53 0.42
N PHE A 127 7.36 14.09 1.31
CA PHE A 127 7.12 14.05 2.74
C PHE A 127 5.81 14.79 3.12
N ASN A 128 5.60 15.98 2.58
CA ASN A 128 4.38 16.76 2.80
C ASN A 128 3.13 16.02 2.27
N MET A 129 3.25 15.35 1.13
CA MET A 129 2.16 14.51 0.59
C MET A 129 1.86 13.33 1.53
N GLN A 130 2.88 12.66 2.05
CA GLN A 130 2.70 11.58 3.01
C GLN A 130 2.04 12.06 4.30
N LEU A 131 2.49 13.19 4.85
CA LEU A 131 1.91 13.79 6.04
C LEU A 131 0.42 14.15 5.84
N ALA A 132 0.07 14.68 4.66
CA ALA A 132 -1.32 14.97 4.31
C ALA A 132 -2.18 13.70 4.21
N GLN A 133 -1.64 12.62 3.64
CA GLN A 133 -2.30 11.31 3.59
C GLN A 133 -2.51 10.75 5.00
N GLU A 134 -1.49 10.80 5.86
CA GLU A 134 -1.58 10.33 7.24
C GLU A 134 -2.61 11.13 8.04
N ALA A 135 -2.65 12.46 7.90
CA ALA A 135 -3.66 13.30 8.53
C ALA A 135 -5.08 12.98 8.03
N ALA A 136 -5.25 12.71 6.73
CA ALA A 136 -6.52 12.29 6.16
C ALA A 136 -6.97 10.93 6.72
N HIS A 137 -6.06 9.95 6.79
CA HIS A 137 -6.33 8.64 7.39
C HIS A 137 -6.70 8.75 8.87
N ALA A 138 -5.96 9.56 9.64
CA ALA A 138 -6.24 9.78 11.06
C ALA A 138 -7.60 10.47 11.28
N LYS A 139 -8.02 11.36 10.36
CA LYS A 139 -9.36 11.94 10.38
C LYS A 139 -10.43 10.88 10.12
N MET A 140 -10.28 10.06 9.07
CA MET A 140 -11.23 8.99 8.76
C MET A 140 -11.36 7.99 9.92
N ALA A 141 -10.25 7.62 10.56
CA ALA A 141 -10.27 6.73 11.72
C ALA A 141 -11.07 7.32 12.90
N ARG A 142 -10.92 8.61 13.16
CA ARG A 142 -11.72 9.31 14.19
C ARG A 142 -13.19 9.36 13.84
N ASP A 143 -13.52 9.69 12.59
CA ASP A 143 -14.91 9.77 12.12
C ASP A 143 -15.60 8.39 12.27
N LEU A 144 -14.93 7.30 11.86
CA LEU A 144 -15.44 5.94 12.05
C LEU A 144 -15.58 5.56 13.53
N SER A 145 -14.62 5.94 14.38
CA SER A 145 -14.72 5.70 15.83
C SER A 145 -15.93 6.39 16.45
N ASN A 146 -16.27 7.60 15.99
CA ASN A 146 -17.45 8.31 16.46
C ASN A 146 -18.75 7.62 16.03
N GLU A 147 -18.81 7.14 14.78
CA GLU A 147 -19.97 6.37 14.29
C GLU A 147 -20.18 5.08 15.09
N LEU A 148 -19.11 4.34 15.40
CA LEU A 148 -19.17 3.14 16.23
C LEU A 148 -19.69 3.45 17.64
N TYR A 149 -19.28 4.57 18.22
CA TYR A 149 -19.76 5.00 19.54
C TYR A 149 -21.26 5.32 19.53
N GLU A 150 -21.76 6.02 18.52
CA GLU A 150 -23.20 6.30 18.41
C GLU A 150 -24.02 5.02 18.19
N LEU A 151 -23.50 4.05 17.43
CA LEU A 151 -24.14 2.74 17.27
C LEU A 151 -24.21 1.95 18.58
N ASP A 152 -23.14 1.95 19.36
CA ASP A 152 -23.07 1.28 20.66
C ASP A 152 -24.12 1.85 21.64
N LYS A 153 -24.19 3.18 21.70
CA LYS A 153 -25.21 3.89 22.50
C LYS A 153 -26.64 3.52 22.08
N HIS A 154 -26.91 3.44 20.77
CA HIS A 154 -28.22 2.99 20.28
C HIS A 154 -28.53 1.54 20.67
N LEU A 155 -27.54 0.65 20.66
CA LEU A 155 -27.71 -0.74 21.11
C LEU A 155 -28.03 -0.81 22.61
N GLU A 156 -27.34 -0.03 23.44
CA GLU A 156 -27.65 0.05 24.88
C GLU A 156 -29.08 0.54 25.13
N ASP A 157 -29.53 1.57 24.41
CA ASP A 157 -30.88 2.09 24.56
C ASP A 157 -31.94 1.09 24.08
N LEU A 158 -31.68 0.38 22.98
CA LEU A 158 -32.55 -0.70 22.52
C LEU A 158 -32.61 -1.84 23.54
N GLN A 159 -31.47 -2.24 24.12
CA GLN A 159 -31.41 -3.22 25.19
C GLN A 159 -32.25 -2.78 26.39
N LYS A 160 -32.14 -1.52 26.83
CA LYS A 160 -32.99 -0.98 27.92
C LYS A 160 -34.47 -1.11 27.59
N VAL A 161 -34.87 -0.77 26.36
CA VAL A 161 -36.27 -0.90 25.91
C VAL A 161 -36.73 -2.36 25.93
N VAL A 162 -35.94 -3.28 25.39
CA VAL A 162 -36.25 -4.72 25.38
C VAL A 162 -36.36 -5.23 26.81
N VAL A 163 -35.38 -4.94 27.68
CA VAL A 163 -35.40 -5.32 29.10
C VAL A 163 -36.63 -4.75 29.79
N GLN A 164 -36.99 -3.48 29.57
CA GLN A 164 -38.20 -2.90 30.15
C GLN A 164 -39.49 -3.56 29.66
N LYS A 165 -39.61 -3.84 28.35
CA LYS A 165 -40.78 -4.54 27.79
C LYS A 165 -40.88 -5.98 28.29
N CYS A 166 -39.77 -6.71 28.36
CA CYS A 166 -39.72 -8.05 28.93
C CYS A 166 -39.96 -8.06 30.45
N LYS A 167 -39.58 -7.01 31.19
CA LYS A 167 -39.98 -6.82 32.60
C LYS A 167 -41.47 -6.52 32.75
N LYS A 168 -42.05 -5.79 31.79
CA LYS A 168 -43.49 -5.54 31.65
C LYS A 168 -44.27 -6.74 31.11
N ILE A 169 -43.63 -7.89 30.86
CA ILE A 169 -44.37 -9.16 30.88
C ILE A 169 -45.05 -9.20 32.25
N THR A 170 -46.35 -9.02 32.19
CA THR A 170 -47.09 -8.35 33.26
C THR A 170 -47.14 -9.26 34.49
N THR A 171 -47.33 -8.68 35.68
CA THR A 171 -47.76 -9.44 36.87
C THR A 171 -48.95 -10.34 36.53
N GLU A 172 -49.80 -9.90 35.60
CA GLU A 172 -50.93 -10.66 35.06
C GLU A 172 -50.49 -11.82 34.14
N GLU A 173 -49.53 -11.65 33.24
CA GLU A 173 -48.96 -12.79 32.49
C GLU A 173 -48.21 -13.78 33.38
N LYS A 174 -47.53 -13.31 34.44
CA LYS A 174 -46.95 -14.18 35.49
C LYS A 174 -48.04 -14.88 36.31
N ARG A 175 -49.14 -14.20 36.62
CA ARG A 175 -50.31 -14.76 37.34
C ARG A 175 -51.04 -15.79 36.49
N LEU A 176 -51.23 -15.52 35.19
CA LEU A 176 -51.79 -16.43 34.20
C LEU A 176 -50.86 -17.62 33.94
N LEU A 177 -49.54 -17.43 33.95
CA LEU A 177 -48.58 -18.52 33.85
C LEU A 177 -48.61 -19.41 35.10
N GLU A 178 -48.72 -18.82 36.30
CA GLU A 178 -48.89 -19.56 37.56
C GLU A 178 -50.27 -20.26 37.65
N GLU A 179 -51.36 -19.63 37.21
CA GLU A 179 -52.69 -20.28 37.08
C GLU A 179 -52.63 -21.44 36.09
N ARG A 180 -51.96 -21.25 34.95
CA ARG A 180 -51.79 -22.31 33.94
C ARG A 180 -50.87 -23.44 34.42
N LYS A 181 -49.90 -23.17 35.30
CA LYS A 181 -49.11 -24.20 35.99
C LYS A 181 -49.93 -24.93 37.05
N LYS A 182 -50.75 -24.22 37.85
CA LYS A 182 -51.69 -24.83 38.81
C LYS A 182 -52.72 -25.72 38.14
N LEU A 183 -53.31 -25.28 37.03
CA LEU A 183 -54.23 -26.09 36.22
C LEU A 183 -53.54 -27.32 35.63
N ARG A 184 -52.28 -27.18 35.19
CA ARG A 184 -51.48 -28.31 34.69
C ARG A 184 -51.11 -29.31 35.81
N GLN A 185 -50.83 -28.82 37.02
CA GLN A 185 -50.56 -29.66 38.19
C GLN A 185 -51.83 -30.39 38.68
N ALA A 186 -52.97 -29.70 38.70
CA ALA A 186 -54.28 -30.31 39.01
C ALA A 186 -54.73 -31.33 37.96
N TRP A 187 -54.31 -31.18 36.70
CA TRP A 187 -54.49 -32.19 35.65
C TRP A 187 -53.58 -33.42 35.82
N TRP A 188 -52.44 -33.28 36.49
CA TRP A 188 -51.47 -34.35 36.69
C TRP A 188 -51.73 -35.16 37.97
N ASP A 189 -52.37 -34.56 38.99
CA ASP A 189 -52.78 -35.22 40.24
C ASP A 189 -54.31 -35.21 40.44
N PRO A 190 -55.08 -36.15 39.85
CA PRO A 190 -56.49 -36.30 40.17
C PRO A 190 -56.62 -37.12 41.47
N GLY A 191 -56.41 -36.47 42.61
CA GLY A 191 -56.42 -37.12 43.93
C GLY A 191 -57.68 -36.85 44.76
N GLY A 192 -58.74 -37.65 44.58
CA GLY A 192 -59.59 -38.11 45.69
C GLY A 192 -60.98 -37.48 45.89
N GLY A 193 -62.02 -38.22 45.49
CA GLY A 193 -63.44 -38.07 45.88
C GLY A 193 -64.29 -37.43 44.76
N THR A 194 -65.33 -38.01 44.20
CA THR A 194 -66.21 -39.11 44.64
C THR A 194 -66.83 -39.73 43.37
N SER A 195 -67.08 -41.03 43.41
CA SER A 195 -67.65 -41.85 42.33
C SER A 195 -69.04 -41.39 41.85
N VAL A 196 -69.17 -41.01 40.58
CA VAL A 196 -70.34 -41.22 39.68
C VAL A 196 -69.76 -41.11 38.26
N GLY A 197 -69.66 -42.17 37.46
CA GLY A 197 -70.77 -42.72 36.68
C GLY A 197 -70.54 -42.36 35.20
N LYS A 198 -70.36 -43.39 34.38
CA LYS A 198 -69.94 -43.40 32.97
C LYS A 198 -70.79 -42.47 32.08
N ASP A 199 -70.20 -41.95 30.99
CA ASP A 199 -70.56 -42.44 29.65
C ASP A 199 -69.66 -41.89 28.53
N THR A 200 -69.70 -42.68 27.47
CA THR A 200 -68.82 -42.88 26.31
C THR A 200 -68.62 -41.71 25.36
N ALA A 201 -67.43 -41.70 24.74
CA ALA A 201 -67.11 -40.93 23.53
C ALA A 201 -68.05 -41.26 22.36
N PRO A 202 -68.12 -40.38 21.35
CA PRO A 202 -67.46 -40.79 20.11
C PRO A 202 -66.61 -39.72 19.42
N CYS A 203 -65.62 -40.26 18.72
CA CYS A 203 -64.72 -39.64 17.76
C CYS A 203 -65.47 -38.89 16.64
N GLY A 204 -64.98 -37.69 16.31
CA GLY A 204 -65.41 -36.89 15.16
C GLY A 204 -64.22 -36.08 14.65
N GLN A 205 -63.93 -36.25 13.37
CA GLN A 205 -62.66 -35.96 12.69
C GLN A 205 -62.49 -34.49 12.29
N GLY A 206 -61.22 -34.10 12.14
CA GLY A 206 -60.78 -33.19 11.08
C GLY A 206 -60.52 -31.75 11.49
N ALA A 207 -59.26 -31.36 11.56
CA ALA A 207 -58.67 -30.46 10.56
C ALA A 207 -57.19 -30.19 10.87
N SER A 208 -56.39 -30.45 9.85
CA SER A 208 -54.99 -30.10 9.64
C SER A 208 -54.65 -28.64 10.01
N MET A 209 -53.53 -28.45 10.72
CA MET A 209 -52.42 -27.54 10.33
C MET A 209 -51.40 -27.48 11.47
N GLY A 210 -50.12 -27.69 11.15
CA GLY A 210 -49.05 -27.54 12.13
C GLY A 210 -47.71 -28.05 11.61
N ASP A 211 -47.08 -27.26 10.74
CA ASP A 211 -45.63 -27.32 10.56
C ASP A 211 -44.94 -27.11 11.91
N GLY A 212 -44.12 -28.09 12.28
CA GLY A 212 -43.38 -28.10 13.51
C GLY A 212 -42.20 -27.13 13.47
N LEU A 213 -42.29 -26.07 14.26
CA LEU A 213 -41.11 -25.47 14.90
C LEU A 213 -41.09 -25.98 16.35
N SER A 214 -40.24 -26.97 16.61
CA SER A 214 -39.88 -27.41 17.97
C SER A 214 -38.48 -26.89 18.28
N GLN A 215 -38.41 -26.03 19.28
CA GLN A 215 -37.20 -25.79 20.05
C GLN A 215 -37.06 -26.87 21.14
N SER A 216 -35.79 -27.07 21.52
CA SER A 216 -35.32 -27.42 22.87
C SER A 216 -35.45 -28.91 23.21
N THR A 217 -34.54 -29.57 23.92
CA THR A 217 -33.40 -29.19 24.76
C THR A 217 -32.59 -30.47 24.94
N THR A 218 -31.28 -30.37 25.12
CA THR A 218 -30.58 -30.94 26.28
C THR A 218 -29.14 -30.44 26.20
N GLY A 219 -28.77 -29.59 27.16
CA GLY A 219 -27.36 -29.46 27.49
C GLY A 219 -26.86 -30.79 28.04
N LEU A 220 -25.56 -31.05 27.83
CA LEU A 220 -24.59 -31.49 28.83
C LEU A 220 -23.27 -31.81 28.13
N HIS A 221 -22.20 -31.16 28.63
CA HIS A 221 -20.81 -31.65 28.73
C HIS A 221 -19.89 -31.63 27.49
N GLY A 222 -18.75 -30.92 27.66
CA GLY A 222 -17.44 -31.42 27.23
C GLY A 222 -16.67 -30.54 26.21
N PRO A 223 -15.33 -30.47 26.30
CA PRO A 223 -14.54 -29.29 25.91
C PRO A 223 -13.89 -29.42 24.53
N TRP A 224 -14.18 -28.45 23.64
CA TRP A 224 -13.42 -28.25 22.40
C TRP A 224 -13.03 -26.77 22.26
N ALA A 225 -12.12 -26.30 23.12
CA ALA A 225 -11.55 -24.96 22.98
C ALA A 225 -10.10 -24.84 23.49
N LEU A 226 -9.34 -25.94 23.50
CA LEU A 226 -7.89 -25.91 23.81
C LEU A 226 -7.00 -26.32 22.62
N GLY A 227 -7.58 -26.65 21.46
CA GLY A 227 -6.83 -27.08 20.27
C GLY A 227 -6.37 -25.95 19.34
N GLN A 228 -6.92 -24.73 19.45
CA GLN A 228 -6.56 -23.63 18.54
C GLN A 228 -5.61 -22.58 19.15
N PHE A 229 -5.49 -22.54 20.48
CA PHE A 229 -4.54 -21.64 21.15
C PHE A 229 -3.10 -22.16 21.13
N THR A 230 -2.89 -23.48 21.04
CA THR A 230 -1.55 -24.10 21.00
C THR A 230 -0.85 -23.94 19.65
N PHE A 231 -1.58 -23.69 18.56
CA PHE A 231 -0.99 -23.47 17.23
C PHE A 231 -0.37 -22.08 17.09
N ILE A 232 -1.04 -21.05 17.63
CA ILE A 232 -0.53 -19.66 17.62
C ILE A 232 0.63 -19.51 18.62
N TYR A 233 0.54 -20.16 19.79
CA TYR A 233 1.60 -20.12 20.79
C TYR A 233 2.88 -20.81 20.30
N ASN A 234 2.79 -21.97 19.65
CA ASN A 234 3.96 -22.65 19.09
C ASN A 234 4.52 -21.95 17.84
N PHE A 235 3.69 -21.30 17.01
CA PHE A 235 4.18 -20.53 15.87
C PHE A 235 4.98 -19.29 16.27
N LEU A 236 4.58 -18.64 17.38
CA LEU A 236 5.32 -17.51 17.96
C LEU A 236 6.56 -17.97 18.73
N TYR A 237 6.52 -19.11 19.43
CA TYR A 237 7.68 -19.64 20.16
C TYR A 237 8.77 -20.21 19.22
N PHE A 238 8.38 -20.83 18.11
CA PHE A 238 9.32 -21.33 17.09
C PHE A 238 10.04 -20.19 16.37
N ASN A 239 9.36 -19.04 16.14
CA ASN A 239 9.99 -17.85 15.59
C ASN A 239 10.89 -17.11 16.59
N ALA A 240 10.58 -17.16 17.89
CA ALA A 240 11.41 -16.54 18.93
C ALA A 240 12.74 -17.30 19.17
N SER A 241 12.78 -18.62 18.93
CA SER A 241 14.02 -19.40 19.06
C SER A 241 15.01 -19.14 17.91
N CYS A 242 14.54 -18.66 16.76
CA CYS A 242 15.38 -18.19 15.65
C CYS A 242 16.00 -16.80 15.89
N TYR A 243 15.70 -16.15 17.03
CA TYR A 243 16.06 -14.76 17.33
C TYR A 243 17.30 -14.57 18.23
N LEU A 244 18.00 -15.64 18.58
CA LEU A 244 19.21 -15.58 19.41
C LEU A 244 20.52 -15.54 18.62
N ASP A 245 20.51 -15.04 17.38
CA ASP A 245 21.75 -14.74 16.64
C ASP A 245 21.78 -13.27 16.21
N TYR A 246 21.98 -12.41 17.20
CA TYR A 246 21.80 -10.95 17.18
C TYR A 246 22.84 -10.19 16.35
N ASN A 247 23.70 -10.86 15.56
CA ASN A 247 24.85 -10.23 14.91
C ASN A 247 24.91 -10.36 13.37
N LYS A 248 23.84 -10.77 12.68
CA LYS A 248 23.90 -10.98 11.21
C LYS A 248 22.69 -10.52 10.38
N VAL A 249 21.91 -9.53 10.80
CA VAL A 249 20.84 -8.97 9.95
C VAL A 249 21.18 -7.55 9.52
N SER A 250 21.85 -7.41 8.37
CA SER A 250 21.95 -6.16 7.61
C SER A 250 20.97 -6.21 6.44
N GLY A 251 19.92 -5.39 6.47
CA GLY A 251 18.97 -5.29 5.36
C GLY A 251 17.62 -4.70 5.75
N PRO A 252 16.70 -4.53 4.77
CA PRO A 252 15.46 -3.73 4.88
C PRO A 252 14.45 -4.20 5.93
N TRP A 253 14.68 -5.36 6.55
CA TRP A 253 13.79 -5.98 7.54
C TRP A 253 14.05 -5.55 8.99
N ALA A 254 15.14 -4.82 9.27
CA ALA A 254 15.44 -4.32 10.62
C ALA A 254 14.42 -3.27 11.11
N LEU A 255 13.74 -2.57 10.20
CA LEU A 255 12.76 -1.53 10.52
C LEU A 255 11.39 -2.09 10.94
N VAL A 256 11.02 -3.30 10.52
CA VAL A 256 9.75 -3.94 10.93
C VAL A 256 9.76 -4.27 12.43
N LEU A 257 10.94 -4.47 13.02
CA LEU A 257 11.09 -4.84 14.42
C LEU A 257 10.99 -3.66 15.38
N PHE A 258 11.31 -2.45 14.92
CA PHE A 258 11.23 -1.25 15.75
C PHE A 258 9.79 -0.78 15.97
N TYR A 259 8.87 -1.13 15.06
CA TYR A 259 7.46 -0.70 15.12
C TYR A 259 6.51 -1.70 15.81
N CYS A 260 6.90 -2.97 16.02
CA CYS A 260 6.05 -3.96 16.70
C CYS A 260 6.32 -4.11 18.22
N MET A 261 7.42 -3.54 18.73
CA MET A 261 7.80 -3.61 20.15
C MET A 261 6.89 -2.85 21.15
N PRO A 262 6.18 -1.76 20.81
CA PRO A 262 5.34 -1.06 21.79
C PRO A 262 4.03 -1.77 22.16
N LEU A 263 3.53 -2.68 21.30
CA LEU A 263 2.23 -3.34 21.51
C LEU A 263 2.31 -4.57 22.42
N VAL A 264 3.49 -5.18 22.53
CA VAL A 264 3.68 -6.34 23.42
C VAL A 264 3.86 -5.89 24.88
N VAL A 265 4.45 -4.73 25.14
CA VAL A 265 4.67 -4.23 26.50
C VAL A 265 3.38 -3.71 27.15
N LEU A 266 2.45 -3.13 26.38
CA LEU A 266 1.15 -2.67 26.89
C LEU A 266 0.17 -3.82 27.18
N ALA A 267 0.28 -4.94 26.44
CA ALA A 267 -0.52 -6.14 26.71
C ALA A 267 -0.16 -6.83 28.04
N TRP A 268 1.07 -6.66 28.54
CA TRP A 268 1.49 -7.21 29.84
C TRP A 268 1.10 -6.33 31.04
N ALA A 269 0.89 -5.02 30.86
CA ALA A 269 0.51 -4.12 31.94
C ALA A 269 -0.96 -4.29 32.39
N HIS A 270 -1.85 -4.75 31.51
CA HIS A 270 -3.27 -4.95 31.84
C HIS A 270 -3.61 -6.31 32.47
N VAL A 271 -2.74 -7.32 32.29
CA VAL A 271 -2.95 -8.66 32.88
C VAL A 271 -2.39 -8.75 34.31
N GLY A 272 -1.42 -7.90 34.66
CA GLY A 272 -0.78 -7.92 35.99
C GLY A 272 -1.57 -7.30 37.15
N ILE A 273 -2.63 -6.52 36.89
CA ILE A 273 -3.41 -5.84 37.95
C ILE A 273 -4.58 -6.69 38.47
N ILE A 274 -4.96 -7.76 37.77
CA ILE A 274 -6.09 -8.63 38.17
C ILE A 274 -5.68 -9.74 39.17
N PHE A 275 -4.39 -9.90 39.48
CA PHE A 275 -3.90 -10.98 40.37
C PHE A 275 -3.48 -10.53 41.78
N PHE A 276 -3.74 -9.28 42.19
CA PHE A 276 -3.37 -8.77 43.52
C PHE A 276 -4.46 -7.94 44.24
N MET A 277 -5.75 -8.26 44.03
CA MET A 277 -6.84 -7.89 44.95
C MET A 277 -7.66 -9.13 45.33
#